data_AF-A0A3D4B9P3-F1
#
_entry.id   AF-A0A3D4B9P3-F1
#
_cell.length_a   1.000
_cell.length_b   1.000
_cell.length_c   1.000
_cell.angle_alpha   90.00
_cell.angle_beta   90.00
_cell.angle_gamma   90.00
#
_symmetry.space_group_name_H-M   'P 1'
#
loop_
_entity.id
_entity.type
_entity.pdbx_description
1 polymer ?
#
loop_
_entity_poly.entity_id
_entity_poly.type
_entity_poly.pdbx_seq_one_letter_code
_entity_poly.pdbx_strand_id
1 'polypeptide(L)'
;DMLEKDYNVAVNVWSITSYKALQNDAADVERWNMLHSDETPRTSYITSCVADLPGVFVAASDYVKALPDSISSWFPRPLISLGTDGFGRSDSREALRDFFEVDARYITLAVLYSLAREGDIPHEEVKQAMKDLQIDSDKPNPIMAG
;
A
#
# COMPACT_ATOMS: atom_id res chain seq x y z
N ASP A 1 13.96 -6.61 4.17
CA ASP A 1 14.70 -7.87 3.96
C ASP A 1 14.54 -8.47 2.58
N MET A 2 13.42 -9.11 2.22
CA MET A 2 13.28 -9.79 0.92
C MET A 2 13.55 -8.86 -0.27
N LEU A 3 12.90 -7.68 -0.30
CA LEU A 3 13.10 -6.68 -1.36
C LEU A 3 14.57 -6.27 -1.54
N GLU A 4 15.29 -6.06 -0.44
CA GLU A 4 16.68 -5.62 -0.48
C GLU A 4 17.61 -6.76 -0.90
N LYS A 5 17.46 -7.95 -0.30
CA LYS A 5 18.35 -9.09 -0.49
C LYS A 5 18.17 -9.80 -1.82
N ASP A 6 16.91 -9.97 -2.24
CA ASP A 6 16.56 -10.83 -3.37
C ASP A 6 16.30 -10.02 -4.65
N TYR A 7 15.91 -8.74 -4.51
CA TYR A 7 15.51 -7.89 -5.62
C TYR A 7 16.28 -6.56 -5.70
N ASN A 8 17.24 -6.30 -4.80
CA ASN A 8 18.02 -5.06 -4.76
C ASN A 8 17.16 -3.78 -4.69
N VAL A 9 16.00 -3.86 -4.05
CA VAL A 9 15.08 -2.74 -3.81
C VAL A 9 15.21 -2.25 -2.38
N ALA A 10 15.74 -1.03 -2.22
CA ALA A 10 15.80 -0.35 -0.92
C ALA A 10 14.40 0.14 -0.52
N VAL A 11 14.08 0.07 0.78
CA VAL A 11 12.77 0.47 1.31
C VAL A 11 12.89 1.34 2.55
N ASN A 12 11.97 2.30 2.67
CA ASN A 12 11.72 3.03 3.92
C ASN A 12 10.46 2.47 4.56
N VAL A 13 10.55 1.99 5.79
CA VAL A 13 9.40 1.40 6.52
C VAL A 13 8.79 2.44 7.45
N TRP A 14 7.48 2.63 7.33
CA TRP A 14 6.71 3.58 8.13
C TRP A 14 5.68 2.84 8.99
N SER A 15 5.49 3.33 10.21
CA SER A 15 4.43 2.87 11.11
C SER A 15 3.32 3.91 11.17
N ILE A 16 2.14 3.57 10.66
CA ILE A 16 0.95 4.41 10.77
C ILE A 16 0.18 3.99 12.01
N THR A 17 0.25 4.82 13.05
CA THR A 17 -0.43 4.56 14.32
C THR A 17 -1.93 4.84 14.27
N SER A 18 -2.38 5.74 13.38
CA SER A 18 -3.80 6.06 13.20
C SER A 18 -4.07 6.63 11.81
N TYR A 19 -4.66 5.81 10.94
CA TYR A 19 -5.17 6.26 9.65
C TYR A 19 -6.23 7.37 9.80
N LYS A 20 -7.11 7.24 10.81
CA LYS A 20 -8.15 8.23 11.09
C LYS A 20 -7.57 9.61 11.42
N ALA A 21 -6.50 9.67 12.21
CA ALA A 21 -5.88 10.96 12.55
C ALA A 21 -5.29 11.63 11.31
N LEU A 22 -4.61 10.86 10.46
CA LEU A 22 -4.05 11.36 9.19
C LEU A 22 -5.14 11.84 8.24
N GLN A 23 -6.22 11.08 8.10
CA GLN A 23 -7.34 11.41 7.23
C GLN A 23 -8.08 12.67 7.70
N ASN A 24 -8.30 12.82 9.02
CA ASN A 24 -8.90 14.03 9.58
C ASN A 24 -8.02 15.27 9.34
N ASP A 25 -6.72 15.18 9.65
CA ASP A 25 -5.77 16.28 9.43
C ASP A 25 -5.74 16.73 7.97
N ALA A 26 -5.64 15.76 7.04
CA ALA A 26 -5.57 16.07 5.63
C ALA A 26 -6.87 16.63 5.05
N ALA A 27 -8.02 16.12 5.49
CA ALA A 27 -9.33 16.66 5.13
C ALA A 27 -9.54 18.08 5.70
N ASP A 28 -9.10 18.35 6.92
CA ASP A 28 -9.19 19.68 7.54
C ASP A 28 -8.32 20.69 6.79
N VAL A 29 -7.09 20.30 6.40
CA VAL A 29 -6.19 21.11 5.58
C VAL A 29 -6.79 21.38 4.19
N GLU A 30 -7.30 20.35 3.51
CA GLU A 30 -7.92 20.49 2.19
C GLU A 30 -9.14 21.42 2.25
N ARG A 31 -10.01 21.22 3.25
CA ARG A 31 -11.15 22.10 3.49
C ARG A 31 -10.71 23.54 3.73
N TRP A 32 -9.66 23.76 4.53
CA TRP A 32 -9.17 25.10 4.80
C TRP A 32 -8.64 25.76 3.52
N ASN A 33 -7.82 25.05 2.74
CA ASN A 33 -7.26 25.54 1.48
C ASN A 33 -8.36 25.90 0.47
N MET A 34 -9.43 25.09 0.38
CA MET A 34 -10.59 25.38 -0.47
C MET A 34 -11.31 26.66 -0.05
N LEU A 35 -11.40 26.95 1.25
CA LEU A 35 -12.08 28.13 1.79
C LEU A 35 -11.22 29.40 1.85
N HIS A 36 -9.90 29.28 1.65
CA HIS A 36 -8.92 30.37 1.71
C HIS A 36 -8.03 30.31 0.46
N SER A 37 -8.67 30.31 -0.72
CA SER A 37 -8.00 30.08 -2.01
C SER A 37 -7.01 31.17 -2.42
N ASP A 38 -7.09 32.34 -1.78
CA ASP A 38 -6.20 33.49 -1.97
C ASP A 38 -5.02 33.52 -0.99
N GLU A 39 -4.97 32.59 -0.03
CA GLU A 39 -3.86 32.44 0.91
C GLU A 39 -2.86 31.35 0.46
N THR A 40 -1.68 31.33 1.08
CA THR A 40 -0.72 30.25 0.88
C THR A 40 -1.31 28.92 1.36
N PRO A 41 -1.37 27.88 0.50
CA PRO A 41 -1.92 26.59 0.88
C PRO A 41 -1.18 25.95 2.05
N ARG A 42 -1.93 25.41 3.01
CA ARG A 42 -1.42 24.57 4.07
C ARG A 42 -1.12 23.18 3.54
N THR A 43 -0.16 22.50 4.18
CA THR A 43 0.23 21.12 3.87
C THR A 43 -0.15 20.22 5.05
N SER A 44 -0.80 19.08 4.75
CA SER A 44 -1.15 18.08 5.76
C SER A 44 0.09 17.37 6.28
N TYR A 45 0.01 16.76 7.47
CA TYR A 45 1.10 15.98 8.03
C TYR A 45 1.50 14.84 7.10
N ILE A 46 0.53 14.06 6.59
CA ILE A 46 0.84 12.95 5.68
C ILE A 46 1.52 13.43 4.40
N THR A 47 1.01 14.49 3.76
CA THR A 47 1.64 15.05 2.55
C THR A 47 3.06 15.52 2.85
N SER A 48 3.29 16.18 3.99
CA SER A 48 4.64 16.64 4.38
C SER A 48 5.62 15.49 4.59
N CYS A 49 5.15 14.33 5.05
CA CYS A 49 6.00 13.14 5.24
C CYS A 49 6.43 12.50 3.91
N VAL A 50 5.57 12.55 2.88
CA VAL A 50 5.78 11.76 1.65
C VAL A 50 6.13 12.58 0.41
N ALA A 51 5.99 13.91 0.43
CA ALA A 51 6.12 14.78 -0.73
C ALA A 51 7.44 14.58 -1.51
N ASP A 52 8.56 14.52 -0.80
CA ASP A 52 9.90 14.46 -1.41
C ASP A 52 10.47 13.03 -1.46
N LEU A 53 9.69 12.02 -1.06
CA LEU A 53 10.16 10.64 -1.10
C LEU A 53 10.21 10.14 -2.55
N PRO A 54 11.25 9.42 -2.97
CA PRO A 54 11.30 8.75 -4.27
C PRO A 54 10.57 7.38 -4.23
N GLY A 55 10.40 6.76 -5.40
CA GLY A 55 9.96 5.36 -5.51
C GLY A 55 8.45 5.16 -5.42
N VAL A 56 8.01 4.02 -4.90
CA VAL A 56 6.60 3.61 -4.89
C VAL A 56 6.06 3.51 -3.48
N PHE A 57 4.75 3.63 -3.32
CA PHE A 57 4.08 3.52 -2.03
C PHE A 57 3.21 2.27 -1.96
N VAL A 58 3.43 1.47 -0.92
CA VAL A 58 2.63 0.28 -0.61
C VAL A 58 2.25 0.33 0.87
N ALA A 59 0.96 0.15 1.17
CA ALA A 59 0.45 0.02 2.53
C ALA A 59 -0.16 -1.36 2.71
N ALA A 60 0.18 -2.03 3.82
CA ALA A 60 -0.45 -3.27 4.23
C ALA A 60 -1.13 -3.08 5.58
N SER A 61 -2.35 -3.60 5.72
CA SER A 61 -3.13 -3.52 6.94
C SER A 61 -3.77 -4.88 7.26
N ASP A 62 -3.92 -5.18 8.55
CA ASP A 62 -4.78 -6.27 9.02
C ASP A 62 -6.28 -5.87 8.95
N TYR A 63 -6.60 -4.66 8.47
CA TYR A 63 -7.95 -4.21 8.09
C TYR A 63 -8.14 -4.23 6.57
N VAL A 64 -9.37 -4.00 6.13
CA VAL A 64 -9.75 -3.87 4.71
C VAL A 64 -8.99 -2.74 3.99
N LYS A 65 -8.79 -2.88 2.67
CA LYS A 65 -8.07 -1.91 1.81
C LYS A 65 -8.63 -0.48 1.91
N ALA A 66 -9.92 -0.33 2.19
CA ALA A 66 -10.56 0.98 2.40
C ALA A 66 -9.87 1.84 3.48
N LEU A 67 -9.20 1.22 4.46
CA LEU A 67 -8.49 1.96 5.51
C LEU A 67 -7.25 2.69 4.97
N PRO A 68 -6.24 2.03 4.37
CA PRO A 68 -5.15 2.74 3.70
C PRO A 68 -5.60 3.57 2.50
N ASP A 69 -6.62 3.14 1.75
CA ASP A 69 -7.15 3.94 0.64
C ASP A 69 -7.71 5.29 1.08
N SER A 70 -8.20 5.39 2.34
CA SER A 70 -8.75 6.63 2.90
C SER A 70 -7.75 7.79 2.95
N ILE A 71 -6.44 7.52 2.86
CA ILE A 71 -5.38 8.54 2.84
C ILE A 71 -4.65 8.65 1.49
N SER A 72 -5.03 7.85 0.50
CA SER A 72 -4.29 7.71 -0.77
C SER A 72 -4.19 9.02 -1.58
N SER A 73 -5.22 9.87 -1.54
CA SER A 73 -5.28 11.13 -2.29
C SER A 73 -4.18 12.14 -1.94
N TRP A 74 -3.55 12.00 -0.77
CA TRP A 74 -2.53 12.93 -0.28
C TRP A 74 -1.09 12.44 -0.53
N PHE A 75 -0.92 11.33 -1.26
CA PHE A 75 0.37 10.84 -1.73
C PHE A 75 0.73 11.44 -3.10
N PRO A 76 2.02 11.71 -3.37
CA PRO A 76 2.44 12.30 -4.65
C PRO A 76 2.38 11.30 -5.82
N ARG A 77 2.23 10.00 -5.54
CA ARG A 77 2.12 8.90 -6.50
C ARG A 77 1.12 7.87 -5.99
N PRO A 78 0.58 6.98 -6.85
CA PRO A 78 -0.39 5.98 -6.42
C PRO A 78 0.10 5.14 -5.23
N LEU A 79 -0.77 5.00 -4.23
CA LEU A 79 -0.59 4.07 -3.11
C LEU A 79 -1.24 2.73 -3.47
N ILE A 80 -0.49 1.63 -3.39
CA ILE A 80 -1.08 0.28 -3.46
C ILE A 80 -1.45 -0.17 -2.06
N SER A 81 -2.73 -0.51 -1.87
CA SER A 81 -3.27 -1.00 -0.61
C SER A 81 -3.45 -2.52 -0.61
N LEU A 82 -2.88 -3.16 0.42
CA LEU A 82 -3.13 -4.55 0.78
C LEU A 82 -3.93 -4.58 2.08
N GLY A 83 -4.94 -5.43 2.14
CA GLY A 83 -5.89 -5.46 3.24
C GLY A 83 -6.71 -6.74 3.26
N THR A 84 -7.35 -6.97 4.40
CA THR A 84 -8.08 -8.20 4.72
C THR A 84 -9.55 -8.14 4.30
N ASP A 85 -9.79 -7.74 3.05
CA ASP A 85 -11.15 -7.67 2.49
C ASP A 85 -11.77 -9.08 2.38
N GLY A 86 -13.02 -9.23 2.82
CA GLY A 86 -13.75 -10.50 2.80
C GLY A 86 -14.16 -10.97 4.19
N PHE A 87 -14.71 -12.19 4.25
CA PHE A 87 -15.18 -12.76 5.50
C PHE A 87 -14.05 -13.45 6.28
N GLY A 88 -14.06 -13.26 7.59
CA GLY A 88 -13.14 -13.95 8.49
C GLY A 88 -13.31 -15.47 8.44
N ARG A 89 -12.20 -16.18 8.60
CA ARG A 89 -12.14 -17.64 8.63
C ARG A 89 -11.34 -18.10 9.85
N SER A 90 -11.64 -19.30 10.34
CA SER A 90 -10.88 -19.92 11.43
C SER A 90 -9.71 -20.71 10.83
N ASP A 91 -8.52 -20.13 10.87
CA ASP A 91 -7.28 -20.79 10.43
C ASP A 91 -6.08 -20.22 11.20
N SER A 92 -4.88 -20.75 10.95
CA SER A 92 -3.62 -20.20 11.45
C SER A 92 -3.37 -18.79 10.93
N ARG A 93 -2.59 -18.00 11.68
CA ARG A 93 -2.23 -16.62 11.27
C ARG A 93 -1.52 -16.59 9.92
N GLU A 94 -0.66 -17.57 9.65
CA GLU A 94 0.08 -17.67 8.39
C GLU A 94 -0.87 -17.95 7.23
N ALA A 95 -1.76 -18.93 7.37
CA ALA A 95 -2.77 -19.25 6.35
C ALA A 95 -3.72 -18.07 6.09
N LEU A 96 -4.13 -17.35 7.13
CA LEU A 96 -4.99 -16.16 6.96
C LEU A 96 -4.27 -15.03 6.22
N ARG A 97 -2.98 -14.79 6.51
CA ARG A 97 -2.22 -13.73 5.83
C ARG A 97 -1.91 -14.04 4.38
N ASP A 98 -1.69 -15.31 4.05
CA ASP A 98 -1.61 -15.78 2.67
C ASP A 98 -2.97 -15.63 1.96
N PHE A 99 -4.05 -16.12 2.61
CA PHE A 99 -5.40 -16.03 2.07
C PHE A 99 -5.78 -14.59 1.73
N PHE A 100 -5.64 -13.67 2.68
CA PHE A 100 -5.95 -12.24 2.52
C PHE A 100 -4.92 -11.43 1.72
N GLU A 101 -3.83 -12.03 1.24
CA GLU A 101 -2.85 -11.36 0.40
C GLU A 101 -2.09 -10.22 1.11
N VAL A 102 -1.79 -10.38 2.41
CA VAL A 102 -1.16 -9.34 3.25
C VAL A 102 0.19 -9.75 3.85
N ASP A 103 0.71 -10.93 3.52
CA ASP A 103 2.04 -11.35 3.98
C ASP A 103 3.19 -10.66 3.22
N ALA A 104 4.44 -10.93 3.65
CA ALA A 104 5.64 -10.32 3.06
C ALA A 104 5.81 -10.61 1.55
N ARG A 105 5.27 -11.73 1.05
CA ARG A 105 5.35 -12.11 -0.36
C ARG A 105 4.45 -11.21 -1.19
N TYR A 106 3.22 -10.98 -0.76
CA TYR A 106 2.30 -10.06 -1.44
C TYR A 106 2.75 -8.61 -1.34
N ILE A 107 3.34 -8.19 -0.21
CA ILE A 107 3.97 -6.87 -0.08
C ILE A 107 5.11 -6.71 -1.10
N THR A 108 5.99 -7.73 -1.22
CA THR A 108 7.09 -7.74 -2.20
C THR A 108 6.55 -7.65 -3.62
N LEU A 109 5.54 -8.47 -3.97
CA LEU A 109 4.91 -8.44 -5.28
C LEU A 109 4.30 -7.07 -5.60
N ALA A 110 3.59 -6.45 -4.64
CA ALA A 110 3.00 -5.14 -4.80
C ALA A 110 4.04 -4.05 -5.11
N VAL A 111 5.19 -4.09 -4.41
CA VAL A 111 6.31 -3.16 -4.68
C VAL A 111 6.86 -3.35 -6.09
N LEU A 112 7.19 -4.59 -6.47
CA LEU A 112 7.74 -4.89 -7.80
C LEU A 112 6.76 -4.54 -8.91
N TYR A 113 5.48 -4.85 -8.73
CA TYR A 113 4.43 -4.46 -9.68
C TYR A 113 4.33 -2.95 -9.84
N SER A 114 4.40 -2.19 -8.74
CA SER A 114 4.37 -0.73 -8.78
C SER A 114 5.59 -0.16 -9.51
N LEU A 115 6.79 -0.67 -9.21
CA LEU A 115 8.02 -0.29 -9.92
C LEU A 115 7.93 -0.58 -11.42
N ALA A 116 7.37 -1.73 -11.80
CA ALA A 116 7.18 -2.08 -13.20
C ALA A 116 6.20 -1.15 -13.92
N ARG A 117 5.14 -0.69 -13.22
CA ARG A 117 4.19 0.29 -13.77
C ARG A 117 4.81 1.66 -14.00
N GLU A 118 5.75 2.07 -13.15
CA GLU A 118 6.50 3.32 -13.32
C GLU A 118 7.64 3.17 -14.36
N GLY A 119 7.94 1.94 -14.80
CA GLY A 119 8.97 1.64 -15.79
C GLY A 119 10.37 1.46 -15.22
N ASP A 120 10.50 1.39 -13.89
CA ASP A 120 11.80 1.21 -13.20
C ASP A 120 12.36 -0.20 -13.36
N ILE A 121 11.48 -1.21 -13.53
CA ILE A 121 11.84 -2.62 -13.79
C ILE A 121 10.93 -3.21 -14.88
N PRO A 122 11.35 -4.27 -15.60
CA PRO A 122 10.49 -4.95 -16.56
C PRO A 122 9.40 -5.79 -15.87
N HIS A 123 8.22 -5.88 -16.49
CA HIS A 123 7.13 -6.75 -16.03
C HIS A 123 7.51 -8.25 -15.94
N GLU A 124 8.55 -8.69 -16.67
CA GLU A 124 9.05 -10.06 -16.57
C GLU A 124 9.67 -10.37 -15.21
N GLU A 125 10.29 -9.39 -14.53
CA GLU A 125 10.77 -9.56 -13.16
C GLU A 125 9.62 -9.78 -12.18
N VAL A 126 8.49 -9.08 -12.38
CA VAL A 126 7.26 -9.29 -11.58
C VAL A 126 6.73 -10.71 -11.79
N LYS A 127 6.70 -11.19 -13.03
CA LYS A 127 6.27 -12.57 -13.35
C LYS A 127 7.19 -13.62 -12.73
N GLN A 128 8.48 -13.35 -12.70
CA GLN A 128 9.45 -14.25 -12.07
C GLN A 128 9.26 -14.27 -10.55
N ALA A 129 9.11 -13.08 -9.93
CA ALA A 129 8.85 -12.96 -8.50
C ALA A 129 7.58 -13.71 -8.06
N MET A 130 6.49 -13.66 -8.84
CA MET A 130 5.28 -14.45 -8.52
C MET A 130 5.57 -15.96 -8.39
N LYS A 131 6.43 -16.50 -9.25
CA LYS A 131 6.83 -17.92 -9.20
C LYS A 131 7.73 -18.20 -8.01
N ASP A 132 8.74 -17.36 -7.80
CA ASP A 132 9.74 -17.54 -6.73
C ASP A 132 9.09 -17.42 -5.35
N LEU A 133 8.08 -16.55 -5.23
CA LEU A 133 7.29 -16.33 -4.02
C LEU A 133 6.12 -17.32 -3.86
N GLN A 134 5.91 -18.22 -4.82
CA GLN A 134 4.82 -19.22 -4.79
C GLN A 134 3.44 -18.55 -4.61
N ILE A 135 3.19 -17.47 -5.34
CA ILE A 135 1.91 -16.76 -5.32
C ILE A 135 0.98 -17.43 -6.33
N ASP A 136 -0.16 -17.91 -5.85
CA ASP A 136 -1.23 -18.42 -6.70
C ASP A 136 -2.01 -17.25 -7.31
N SER A 137 -1.82 -17.00 -8.61
CA SER A 137 -2.50 -15.93 -9.33
C SER A 137 -3.96 -16.25 -9.69
N ASP A 138 -4.34 -17.53 -9.65
CA ASP A 138 -5.67 -18.01 -10.06
C ASP A 138 -6.58 -18.24 -8.85
N LYS A 139 -6.09 -18.03 -7.62
CA LYS A 139 -6.90 -18.16 -6.41
C LYS A 139 -8.07 -17.15 -6.43
N PRO A 140 -9.25 -17.52 -5.90
CA PRO A 140 -10.37 -16.60 -5.82
C PRO A 140 -10.03 -15.38 -4.96
N ASN A 141 -10.54 -14.21 -5.37
CA ASN A 141 -10.45 -13.00 -4.57
C ASN A 141 -11.05 -13.26 -3.16
N PRO A 142 -10.36 -12.89 -2.07
CA PRO A 142 -10.84 -13.10 -0.70
C PRO A 142 -12.26 -12.59 -0.40
N ILE A 143 -12.72 -11.53 -1.08
CA ILE A 143 -14.10 -11.01 -0.96
C ILE A 143 -15.14 -12.02 -1.48
N MET A 144 -14.80 -12.75 -2.54
CA MET A 144 -15.70 -13.71 -3.20
C MET A 144 -15.59 -15.13 -2.62
N ALA A 145 -14.60 -15.38 -1.78
CA ALA A 145 -14.34 -16.66 -1.16
C ALA A 145 -15.23 -16.86 0.09
N GLY A 146 -16.56 -16.87 -0.11
CA GLY A 146 -17.57 -17.22 0.89
C GLY A 146 -17.90 -18.71 0.90
#